data_AF-A0A7S0BV58-F1
#
_entry.id   AF-A0A7S0BV58-F1
#
_cell.length_a   1.000
_cell.length_b   1.000
_cell.length_c   1.000
_cell.angle_alpha   90.00
_cell.angle_beta   90.00
_cell.angle_gamma   90.00
#
_symmetry.space_group_name_H-M   'P 1'
#
loop_
_entity.id
_entity.type
_entity.pdbx_description
1 polymer ?
#
loop_
_entity_poly.entity_id
_entity_poly.type
_entity_poly.pdbx_seq_one_letter_code
_entity_poly.pdbx_strand_id
1 'polypeptide(L)'
;FFDDYANTLILGNTMRFVSDALWVSREKLAFLVDATTAPVASIAPISSWIGFEVGLIQEQIDLLIASGEDLVGVSENAYLVFLETIPSRFYPIIMLFFQFFMIVARREFGSMLVAERRALDEHKLVRDDAKVLDDDAQSSMMPREGTPLKWWNGVIPIVIVIFLVLLAILLTGRTTAEELGLPLTAENIFGNGDSYASLMYGGVTTTLIA
;
A
#
# COMPACT_ATOMS: atom_id res chain seq x y z
N PHE A 1 -11.50 -1.05 -3.48
CA PHE A 1 -10.13 -0.55 -3.61
C PHE A 1 -9.45 -0.80 -2.28
N PHE A 2 -8.58 -1.81 -2.23
CA PHE A 2 -7.84 -2.17 -1.03
C PHE A 2 -6.46 -1.52 -1.10
N ASP A 3 -6.19 -0.60 -0.18
CA ASP A 3 -4.89 0.05 -0.02
C ASP A 3 -4.34 -0.29 1.35
N ASP A 4 -3.10 -0.73 1.42
CA ASP A 4 -2.52 -1.25 2.65
C ASP A 4 -2.20 -0.14 3.67
N TYR A 5 -1.70 1.00 3.22
CA TYR A 5 -1.37 2.10 4.13
C TYR A 5 -2.62 2.78 4.70
N ALA A 6 -3.57 3.16 3.82
CA ALA A 6 -4.79 3.83 4.24
C ALA A 6 -5.64 2.91 5.13
N ASN A 7 -5.76 1.62 4.78
CA ASN A 7 -6.55 0.69 5.56
C ASN A 7 -5.91 0.44 6.95
N THR A 8 -4.58 0.33 7.04
CA THR A 8 -3.87 0.18 8.32
C THR A 8 -4.12 1.39 9.24
N LEU A 9 -4.03 2.60 8.69
CA LEU A 9 -4.25 3.84 9.45
C LEU A 9 -5.70 3.97 9.95
N ILE A 10 -6.67 3.67 9.09
CA ILE A 10 -8.09 3.79 9.42
C ILE A 10 -8.50 2.70 10.42
N LEU A 11 -8.14 1.44 10.18
CA LEU A 11 -8.48 0.33 11.08
C LEU A 11 -7.79 0.47 12.43
N GLY A 12 -6.51 0.83 12.45
CA GLY A 12 -5.77 1.03 13.70
C GLY A 12 -6.44 2.07 14.61
N ASN A 13 -6.83 3.22 14.05
CA ASN A 13 -7.52 4.28 14.80
C ASN A 13 -8.96 3.88 15.18
N THR A 14 -9.71 3.26 14.28
CA THR A 14 -11.12 2.91 14.51
C THR A 14 -11.26 1.77 15.52
N MET A 15 -10.40 0.76 15.45
CA MET A 15 -10.42 -0.40 16.34
C MET A 15 -9.77 -0.13 17.70
N ARG A 16 -9.11 1.03 17.89
CA ARG A 16 -8.47 1.41 19.15
C ARG A 16 -9.44 1.31 20.32
N PHE A 17 -10.62 1.92 20.22
CA PHE A 17 -11.61 1.91 21.31
C PHE A 17 -12.14 0.50 21.63
N VAL A 18 -12.36 -0.32 20.60
CA VAL A 18 -12.88 -1.68 20.76
C VAL A 18 -11.83 -2.60 21.38
N SER A 19 -10.59 -2.53 20.88
CA SER A 19 -9.47 -3.31 21.40
C SER A 19 -9.12 -2.95 22.85
N ASP A 20 -9.21 -1.67 23.21
CA ASP A 20 -9.00 -1.18 24.57
C ASP A 20 -10.04 -1.76 25.53
N ALA A 21 -11.32 -1.76 25.12
CA ALA A 21 -12.41 -2.32 25.91
C ALA A 21 -12.29 -3.83 26.14
N LEU A 22 -11.55 -4.53 25.27
CA LEU A 22 -11.34 -5.98 25.31
C LEU A 22 -9.97 -6.38 25.89
N TRP A 23 -9.19 -5.44 26.42
CA TRP A 23 -7.85 -5.67 26.96
C TRP A 23 -6.89 -6.34 25.97
N VAL A 24 -7.00 -5.99 24.69
CA VAL A 24 -6.07 -6.43 23.65
C VAL A 24 -4.84 -5.51 23.67
N SER A 25 -3.65 -6.08 23.79
CA SER A 25 -2.38 -5.33 23.80
C SER A 25 -2.19 -4.54 22.50
N ARG A 26 -1.46 -3.41 22.58
CA ARG A 26 -1.13 -2.61 21.40
C ARG A 26 -0.33 -3.39 20.36
N GLU A 27 0.55 -4.27 20.84
CA GLU A 27 1.37 -5.15 20.01
C GLU A 27 0.50 -6.11 19.19
N LYS A 28 -0.52 -6.73 19.80
CA LYS A 28 -1.44 -7.62 19.09
C LYS A 28 -2.35 -6.87 18.12
N LEU A 29 -2.86 -5.70 18.51
CA LEU A 29 -3.64 -4.87 17.60
C LEU A 29 -2.82 -4.51 16.35
N ALA A 30 -1.59 -4.02 16.54
CA ALA A 30 -0.70 -3.66 15.44
C ALA A 30 -0.42 -4.86 14.52
N PHE A 31 -0.13 -6.02 15.11
CA PHE A 31 0.05 -7.26 14.36
C PHE A 31 -1.20 -7.63 13.54
N LEU A 32 -2.39 -7.61 14.13
CA LEU A 32 -3.63 -7.99 13.43
C LEU A 32 -3.97 -7.03 12.28
N VAL A 33 -3.77 -5.73 12.49
CA VAL A 33 -4.03 -4.72 11.46
C VAL A 33 -3.07 -4.92 10.28
N ASP A 34 -1.76 -5.06 10.52
CA ASP A 34 -0.76 -5.28 9.48
C ASP A 34 -0.94 -6.63 8.75
N ALA A 35 -1.09 -7.71 9.52
CA ALA A 35 -1.30 -9.08 9.04
C ALA A 35 -2.62 -9.31 8.29
N THR A 36 -3.54 -8.35 8.34
CA THR A 36 -4.75 -8.35 7.51
C THR A 36 -4.56 -7.46 6.30
N THR A 37 -4.05 -6.26 6.54
CA THR A 37 -4.10 -5.20 5.55
C THR A 37 -3.20 -5.46 4.35
N ALA A 38 -1.93 -5.81 4.58
CA ALA A 38 -1.01 -6.13 3.50
C ALA A 38 -1.40 -7.44 2.76
N PRO A 39 -1.74 -8.54 3.45
CA PRO A 39 -2.22 -9.75 2.77
C PRO A 39 -3.48 -9.57 1.93
N VAL A 40 -4.48 -8.84 2.43
CA VAL A 40 -5.71 -8.56 1.65
C VAL A 40 -5.40 -7.70 0.43
N ALA A 41 -4.57 -6.66 0.57
CA ALA A 41 -4.16 -5.84 -0.58
C ALA A 41 -3.42 -6.64 -1.67
N SER A 42 -2.67 -7.69 -1.28
CA SER A 42 -1.91 -8.54 -2.20
C SER A 42 -2.77 -9.54 -2.99
N ILE A 43 -3.88 -10.02 -2.43
CA ILE A 43 -4.74 -11.03 -3.09
C ILE A 43 -6.06 -10.48 -3.62
N ALA A 44 -6.47 -9.29 -3.17
CA ALA A 44 -7.71 -8.69 -3.62
C ALA A 44 -7.65 -8.40 -5.12
N PRO A 45 -8.69 -8.72 -5.92
CA PRO A 45 -8.72 -8.45 -7.37
C PRO A 45 -8.76 -6.97 -7.76
N ILE A 46 -8.93 -6.06 -6.78
CA ILE A 46 -8.96 -4.60 -6.97
C ILE A 46 -8.23 -3.93 -5.78
N SER A 47 -6.93 -3.70 -5.93
CA SER A 47 -6.05 -3.08 -4.92
C SER A 47 -5.18 -1.97 -5.52
N SER A 48 -4.49 -1.21 -4.66
CA SER A 48 -3.53 -0.18 -5.10
C SER A 48 -2.31 -0.76 -5.81
N TRP A 49 -1.99 -2.04 -5.60
CA TRP A 49 -0.82 -2.71 -6.18
C TRP A 49 -1.06 -3.40 -7.53
N ILE A 50 -2.31 -3.76 -7.83
CA ILE A 50 -2.64 -4.53 -9.05
C ILE A 50 -2.24 -3.82 -10.33
N GLY A 51 -2.43 -2.51 -10.42
CA GLY A 51 -2.08 -1.78 -11.65
C GLY A 51 -0.59 -1.90 -11.99
N PHE A 52 0.26 -1.82 -10.96
CA PHE A 52 1.70 -2.00 -11.11
C PHE A 52 2.06 -3.45 -11.43
N GLU A 53 1.52 -4.43 -10.68
CA GLU A 53 1.81 -5.84 -10.92
C GLU A 53 1.36 -6.31 -12.31
N VAL A 54 0.15 -5.94 -12.74
CA VAL A 54 -0.37 -6.29 -14.06
C VAL A 54 0.45 -5.62 -15.17
N GLY A 55 0.91 -4.37 -14.96
CA GLY A 55 1.82 -3.70 -15.88
C GLY A 55 3.14 -4.45 -16.06
N LEU A 56 3.79 -4.86 -14.96
CA LEU A 56 5.01 -5.65 -15.00
C LEU A 56 4.81 -7.04 -15.64
N ILE A 57 3.67 -7.69 -15.35
CA ILE A 57 3.33 -8.97 -15.97
C ILE A 57 3.17 -8.79 -17.48
N GLN A 58 2.48 -7.72 -17.92
CA GLN A 58 2.32 -7.43 -19.34
C GLN A 58 3.65 -7.17 -20.03
N GLU A 59 4.51 -6.34 -19.43
CA GLU A 59 5.85 -6.06 -19.95
C GLU A 59 6.65 -7.36 -20.15
N GLN A 60 6.59 -8.27 -19.18
CA GLN A 60 7.30 -9.54 -19.28
C GLN A 60 6.69 -10.49 -20.33
N ILE A 61 5.35 -10.50 -20.46
CA ILE A 61 4.66 -11.25 -21.52
C ILE A 61 5.11 -10.74 -22.90
N ASP A 62 5.14 -9.41 -23.10
CA ASP A 62 5.53 -8.79 -24.37
C ASP A 62 6.99 -9.14 -24.73
N LEU A 63 7.89 -9.16 -23.74
CA LEU A 63 9.29 -9.59 -23.93
C LEU A 63 9.41 -11.06 -24.35
N LEU A 64 8.61 -11.95 -23.76
CA LEU A 64 8.63 -13.38 -24.11
C LEU A 64 8.09 -13.64 -25.53
N ILE A 65 7.05 -12.91 -25.93
CA ILE A 65 6.53 -12.95 -27.30
C ILE A 65 7.60 -12.45 -28.28
N ALA A 66 8.27 -11.35 -27.95
CA ALA A 66 9.33 -10.78 -28.77
C ALA A 66 10.56 -11.69 -28.90
N SER A 67 10.88 -12.51 -27.88
CA SER A 67 11.95 -13.50 -27.92
C SER A 67 11.59 -14.78 -28.68
N GLY A 68 10.34 -14.90 -29.15
CA GLY A 68 9.85 -16.07 -29.88
C GLY A 68 9.60 -17.29 -28.99
N GLU A 69 9.42 -17.09 -27.67
CA GLU A 69 9.00 -18.16 -26.78
C GLU A 69 7.48 -18.39 -26.91
N ASP A 70 7.08 -19.66 -27.04
CA ASP A 70 5.67 -20.02 -26.99
C ASP A 70 5.17 -19.90 -25.54
N LEU A 71 4.14 -19.07 -25.33
CA LEU A 71 3.44 -18.89 -24.05
C LEU A 71 2.54 -20.10 -23.69
N VAL A 72 3.06 -21.33 -23.80
CA VAL A 72 2.27 -22.55 -23.60
C VAL A 72 1.71 -22.61 -22.19
N GLY A 73 0.40 -22.42 -22.07
CA GLY A 73 -0.32 -22.48 -20.80
C GLY A 73 -0.33 -21.17 -20.00
N VAL A 74 0.09 -20.05 -20.59
CA VAL A 74 0.02 -18.72 -19.99
C VAL A 74 -0.89 -17.82 -20.84
N SER A 75 -1.83 -17.14 -20.19
CA SER A 75 -2.71 -16.19 -20.86
C SER A 75 -1.93 -14.95 -21.35
N GLU A 76 -2.20 -14.48 -22.57
CA GLU A 76 -1.69 -13.19 -23.07
C GLU A 76 -2.25 -11.99 -22.29
N ASN A 77 -3.36 -12.18 -21.57
CA ASN A 77 -3.92 -11.17 -20.69
C ASN A 77 -3.24 -11.24 -19.31
N ALA A 78 -2.43 -10.23 -19.01
CA ALA A 78 -1.71 -10.10 -17.74
C ALA A 78 -2.61 -10.12 -16.49
N TYR A 79 -3.85 -9.62 -16.58
CA TYR A 79 -4.79 -9.67 -15.46
C TYR A 79 -5.26 -11.10 -15.15
N LEU A 80 -5.48 -11.93 -16.18
CA LEU A 80 -5.81 -13.35 -15.99
C LEU A 80 -4.64 -14.11 -15.36
N VAL A 81 -3.42 -13.84 -15.83
CA VAL A 81 -2.20 -14.40 -15.22
C VAL A 81 -2.11 -14.00 -13.75
N PHE A 82 -2.34 -12.72 -13.41
CA PHE A 82 -2.41 -12.27 -12.02
C PHE A 82 -3.41 -13.09 -11.20
N LEU A 83 -4.63 -13.33 -11.70
CA LEU A 83 -5.62 -14.15 -11.00
C LEU A 83 -5.16 -15.60 -10.81
N GLU A 84 -4.51 -16.19 -11.81
CA GLU A 84 -3.93 -17.54 -11.74
C GLU A 84 -2.78 -17.63 -10.74
N THR A 85 -2.07 -16.52 -10.47
CA THR A 85 -1.03 -16.50 -9.44
C THR A 85 -1.60 -16.49 -8.01
N ILE A 86 -2.84 -16.04 -7.79
CA ILE A 86 -3.40 -15.88 -6.43
C ILE A 86 -3.28 -17.15 -5.58
N PRO A 87 -3.64 -18.35 -6.05
CA PRO A 87 -3.48 -19.59 -5.27
C PRO A 87 -2.03 -19.90 -4.87
N SER A 88 -1.05 -19.42 -5.66
CA SER A 88 0.38 -19.60 -5.38
C SER A 88 0.97 -18.55 -4.43
N ARG A 89 0.19 -17.53 -4.03
CA ARG A 89 0.59 -16.52 -3.05
C ARG A 89 0.51 -17.08 -1.63
N PHE A 90 1.46 -17.95 -1.30
CA PHE A 90 1.47 -18.68 -0.04
C PHE A 90 1.50 -17.77 1.18
N TYR A 91 2.30 -16.70 1.18
CA TYR A 91 2.42 -15.82 2.34
C TYR A 91 1.08 -15.15 2.71
N PRO A 92 0.40 -14.40 1.83
CA PRO A 92 -0.89 -13.79 2.17
C PRO A 92 -1.92 -14.81 2.64
N ILE A 93 -2.02 -15.94 1.94
CA ILE A 93 -3.00 -16.99 2.25
C ILE A 93 -2.71 -17.57 3.64
N ILE A 94 -1.48 -18.04 3.86
CA ILE A 94 -1.07 -18.64 5.14
C ILE A 94 -1.21 -17.62 6.26
N MET A 95 -0.83 -16.35 6.04
CA MET A 95 -0.90 -15.33 7.07
C MET A 95 -2.34 -15.05 7.51
N LEU A 96 -3.28 -14.95 6.57
CA LEU A 96 -4.71 -14.80 6.86
C LEU A 96 -5.26 -15.99 7.66
N PHE A 97 -4.89 -17.22 7.29
CA PHE A 97 -5.28 -18.41 8.05
C PHE A 97 -4.62 -18.46 9.44
N PHE A 98 -3.35 -18.09 9.52
CA PHE A 98 -2.59 -18.08 10.76
C PHE A 98 -3.20 -17.10 11.77
N GLN A 99 -3.47 -15.85 11.38
CA GLN A 99 -4.09 -14.89 12.28
C GLN A 99 -5.51 -15.33 12.71
N PHE A 100 -6.30 -15.90 11.81
CA PHE A 100 -7.62 -16.42 12.12
C PHE A 100 -7.52 -17.53 13.18
N PHE A 101 -6.59 -18.46 12.99
CA PHE A 101 -6.33 -19.52 13.96
C PHE A 101 -5.86 -18.96 15.31
N MET A 102 -4.97 -17.97 15.33
CA MET A 102 -4.52 -17.33 16.57
C MET A 102 -5.68 -16.70 17.35
N ILE A 103 -6.57 -15.99 16.66
CA ILE A 103 -7.75 -15.35 17.25
C ILE A 103 -8.70 -16.40 17.85
N VAL A 104 -9.01 -17.46 17.09
CA VAL A 104 -9.95 -18.51 17.52
C VAL A 104 -9.36 -19.36 18.65
N ALA A 105 -8.10 -19.77 18.52
CA ALA A 105 -7.41 -20.56 19.52
C ALA A 105 -7.08 -19.77 20.80
N ARG A 106 -7.14 -18.43 20.74
CA ARG A 106 -6.71 -17.51 21.80
C ARG A 106 -5.31 -17.87 22.30
N ARG A 107 -4.41 -18.09 21.36
CA ARG A 107 -3.02 -18.48 21.63
C ARG A 107 -2.07 -17.56 20.89
N GLU A 108 -1.26 -16.90 21.69
CA GLU A 108 -0.18 -16.04 21.25
C GLU A 108 1.18 -16.67 21.54
N PHE A 109 2.20 -16.21 20.83
CA PHE A 109 3.54 -16.79 20.89
C PHE A 109 4.59 -15.70 21.13
N GLY A 110 5.72 -16.09 21.71
CA GLY A 110 6.88 -15.22 21.90
C GLY A 110 6.59 -13.96 22.71
N SER A 111 7.09 -12.82 22.24
CA SER A 111 6.92 -11.51 22.89
C SER A 111 5.47 -11.05 22.95
N MET A 112 4.64 -11.41 21.96
CA MET A 112 3.23 -11.03 21.93
C MET A 112 2.42 -11.72 23.04
N LEU A 113 2.78 -12.97 23.39
CA LEU A 113 2.17 -13.65 24.53
C LEU A 113 2.42 -12.90 25.85
N VAL A 114 3.63 -12.36 26.02
CA VAL A 114 3.97 -11.55 27.20
C VAL A 114 3.16 -10.26 27.22
N ALA A 115 3.01 -9.60 26.07
CA ALA A 115 2.21 -8.38 25.94
C ALA A 115 0.72 -8.62 26.23
N GLU A 116 0.14 -9.72 25.73
CA GLU A 116 -1.26 -10.07 26.01
C GLU A 116 -1.50 -10.43 27.48
N ARG A 117 -0.59 -11.18 28.12
CA ARG A 117 -0.69 -11.46 29.56
C ARG A 117 -0.61 -10.19 30.39
N ARG A 118 0.29 -9.26 30.05
CA ARG A 118 0.35 -7.92 30.66
C ARG A 118 -0.99 -7.17 30.50
N ALA A 119 -1.58 -7.21 29.31
CA ALA A 119 -2.85 -6.52 29.06
C ALA A 119 -4.02 -7.15 29.85
N LEU A 120 -4.06 -8.48 29.96
CA LEU A 120 -5.14 -9.22 30.64
C LEU A 120 -4.99 -9.26 32.16
N ASP A 121 -3.79 -9.55 32.67
CA ASP A 121 -3.52 -9.79 34.09
C ASP A 121 -3.22 -8.49 34.85
N GLU A 122 -2.53 -7.55 34.21
CA GLU A 122 -2.09 -6.29 34.84
C GLU A 122 -2.92 -5.08 34.39
N HIS A 123 -3.86 -5.26 33.46
CA HIS A 123 -4.65 -4.18 32.85
C HIS A 123 -3.78 -3.07 32.24
N LYS A 124 -2.63 -3.46 31.69
CA LYS A 124 -1.68 -2.55 31.04
C LYS A 124 -1.55 -2.87 29.55
N LEU A 125 -2.24 -2.09 28.71
CA LEU A 125 -2.23 -2.24 27.25
C LEU A 125 -0.87 -1.96 26.62
N VAL A 126 -0.02 -1.22 27.33
CA VAL A 126 1.28 -0.70 26.88
C VAL A 126 2.35 -1.10 27.90
N ARG A 127 3.58 -1.36 27.43
CA ARG A 127 4.76 -1.59 28.28
C ARG A 127 5.19 -0.30 28.99
N ASP A 128 5.67 -0.39 30.23
CA ASP A 128 6.03 0.79 31.04
C ASP A 128 7.18 1.62 30.42
N ASP A 129 8.07 1.00 29.65
CA ASP A 129 9.18 1.64 28.92
C ASP A 129 8.84 1.91 27.44
N ALA A 130 7.61 1.63 27.00
CA ALA A 130 7.23 1.87 25.62
C ALA A 130 7.16 3.38 25.35
N LYS A 131 7.84 3.80 24.28
CA LYS A 131 7.55 5.09 23.66
C LYS A 131 6.27 4.93 22.85
N VAL A 132 5.13 5.11 23.52
CA VAL A 132 3.86 5.25 22.81
C VAL A 132 3.98 6.50 21.96
N LEU A 133 3.53 6.42 20.71
CA LEU A 133 3.13 7.59 19.94
C LEU A 133 1.86 8.16 20.60
N ASP A 134 1.98 8.66 21.83
CA ASP A 134 0.96 9.51 22.45
C ASP A 134 1.18 10.93 21.96
N ASP A 135 0.08 11.65 21.73
CA ASP A 135 -0.18 13.06 21.35
C ASP A 135 0.95 13.99 20.86
N ASP A 136 2.22 13.80 21.25
CA ASP A 136 3.38 14.55 20.80
C ASP A 136 3.76 14.33 19.33
N ALA A 137 3.45 13.17 18.75
CA ALA A 137 3.56 13.01 17.30
C ALA A 137 2.50 13.85 16.57
N GLN A 138 1.29 13.95 17.13
CA GLN A 138 0.29 14.89 16.62
C GLN A 138 0.70 16.34 16.90
N SER A 139 1.25 16.67 18.07
CA SER A 139 1.67 18.01 18.46
C SER A 139 2.90 18.51 17.67
N SER A 140 3.80 17.61 17.28
CA SER A 140 4.93 17.90 16.39
C SER A 140 4.55 17.93 14.90
N MET A 141 3.44 17.29 14.53
CA MET A 141 2.78 17.46 13.23
C MET A 141 1.80 18.65 13.22
N MET A 142 1.45 19.20 14.39
CA MET A 142 0.65 20.41 14.47
C MET A 142 1.52 21.59 14.03
N PRO A 143 1.01 22.45 13.13
CA PRO A 143 1.73 23.64 12.71
C PRO A 143 2.11 24.50 13.92
N ARG A 144 3.34 25.04 13.95
CA ARG A 144 3.83 25.91 15.05
C ARG A 144 2.79 26.98 15.38
N GLU A 145 2.62 27.29 16.67
CA GLU A 145 1.67 28.32 17.11
C GLU A 145 1.85 29.62 16.31
N GLY A 146 0.76 30.12 15.71
CA GLY A 146 0.76 31.32 14.86
C GLY A 146 1.02 31.09 13.37
N THR A 147 1.22 29.84 12.92
CA THR A 147 1.25 29.54 11.48
C THR A 147 -0.14 29.69 10.87
N PRO A 148 -0.28 30.41 9.73
CA PRO A 148 -1.57 30.55 9.08
C PRO A 148 -2.01 29.20 8.50
N LEU A 149 -3.03 28.59 9.10
CA LEU A 149 -3.66 27.33 8.69
C LEU A 149 -4.46 27.51 7.39
N LYS A 150 -3.74 27.78 6.31
CA LYS A 150 -4.31 28.00 4.98
C LYS A 150 -4.46 26.65 4.28
N TRP A 151 -5.69 26.29 3.92
CA TRP A 151 -5.99 25.03 3.23
C TRP A 151 -5.15 24.82 1.95
N TRP A 152 -4.78 25.92 1.27
CA TRP A 152 -3.97 25.86 0.07
C TRP A 152 -2.52 25.41 0.32
N ASN A 153 -1.98 25.53 1.54
CA ASN A 153 -0.65 25.01 1.86
C ASN A 153 -0.60 23.48 1.77
N GLY A 154 -1.72 22.79 2.00
CA GLY A 154 -1.84 21.35 1.76
C GLY A 154 -2.24 21.03 0.31
N VAL A 155 -3.19 21.79 -0.24
CA VAL A 155 -3.74 21.49 -1.57
C VAL A 155 -2.78 21.82 -2.71
N ILE A 156 -2.03 22.92 -2.65
CA ILE A 156 -1.12 23.33 -3.73
C ILE A 156 -0.03 22.27 -4.00
N PRO A 157 0.73 21.79 -2.99
CA PRO A 157 1.71 20.72 -3.23
C PRO A 157 1.08 19.46 -3.82
N ILE A 158 -0.07 19.02 -3.31
CA ILE A 158 -0.77 17.83 -3.82
C ILE A 158 -1.18 18.00 -5.29
N VAL A 159 -1.81 19.13 -5.63
CA VAL A 159 -2.24 19.42 -7.00
C VAL A 159 -1.04 19.53 -7.94
N ILE A 160 0.07 20.12 -7.49
CA ILE A 160 1.31 20.20 -8.26
C ILE A 160 1.89 18.81 -8.51
N VAL A 161 1.96 17.92 -7.49
CA VAL A 161 2.41 16.53 -7.68
C VAL A 161 1.57 15.84 -8.73
N ILE A 162 0.24 15.87 -8.56
CA ILE A 162 -0.69 15.20 -9.48
C ILE A 162 -0.49 15.73 -10.89
N PHE A 163 -0.41 17.05 -11.05
CA PHE A 163 -0.23 17.67 -12.36
C PHE A 163 1.13 17.31 -12.99
N LEU A 164 2.22 17.37 -12.23
CA LEU A 164 3.57 17.05 -12.73
C LEU A 164 3.72 15.57 -13.08
N VAL A 165 3.17 14.67 -12.26
CA VAL A 165 3.17 13.23 -12.54
C VAL A 165 2.35 12.93 -13.80
N LEU A 166 1.14 13.49 -13.92
CA LEU A 166 0.32 13.32 -15.13
C LEU A 166 1.01 13.90 -16.37
N LEU A 167 1.61 15.09 -16.26
CA LEU A 167 2.33 15.70 -17.36
C LEU A 167 3.56 14.88 -17.75
N ALA A 168 4.30 14.33 -16.79
CA ALA A 168 5.43 13.46 -17.05
C ALA A 168 4.99 12.17 -17.74
N ILE A 169 3.92 11.50 -17.27
CA ILE A 169 3.34 10.31 -17.92
C ILE A 169 2.88 10.63 -19.35
N LEU A 170 2.24 11.79 -19.56
CA LEU A 170 1.80 12.20 -20.90
C LEU A 170 2.98 12.47 -21.85
N LEU A 171 4.06 13.07 -21.36
CA LEU A 171 5.24 13.36 -22.16
C LEU A 171 6.01 12.08 -22.49
N THR A 172 6.31 11.24 -21.48
CA THR A 172 7.04 9.98 -21.68
C THR A 172 6.22 8.97 -22.48
N GLY A 173 4.92 8.92 -22.24
CA GLY A 173 4.00 8.08 -23.00
C GLY A 173 3.86 8.50 -24.45
N ARG A 174 3.84 9.81 -24.71
CA ARG A 174 3.81 10.34 -26.08
C ARG A 174 5.10 10.02 -26.83
N THR A 175 6.27 10.24 -26.22
CA THR A 175 7.55 9.93 -26.89
C THR A 175 7.65 8.45 -27.21
N THR A 176 7.26 7.57 -26.29
CA THR A 176 7.30 6.12 -26.49
C THR A 176 6.30 5.68 -27.57
N ALA A 177 5.09 6.25 -27.60
CA ALA A 177 4.12 5.98 -28.66
C ALA A 177 4.60 6.46 -30.05
N GLU A 178 5.27 7.61 -30.13
CA GLU A 178 5.86 8.12 -31.38
C GLU A 178 7.03 7.22 -31.85
N GLU A 179 7.88 6.74 -30.95
CA GLU A 179 8.99 5.82 -31.25
C GLU A 179 8.48 4.44 -31.74
N LEU A 180 7.38 3.95 -31.18
CA LEU A 180 6.74 2.70 -31.57
C LEU A 180 5.84 2.84 -32.82
N GLY A 181 5.67 4.04 -33.36
CA GLY A 181 4.80 4.31 -34.51
C GLY A 181 3.30 4.10 -34.22
N LEU A 182 2.91 4.14 -32.94
CA LEU A 182 1.53 3.93 -32.50
C LEU A 182 0.70 5.21 -32.69
N PRO A 183 -0.61 5.09 -32.93
CA PRO A 183 -1.49 6.25 -32.97
C PRO A 183 -1.56 6.91 -31.59
N LEU A 184 -1.48 8.25 -31.56
CA LEU A 184 -1.53 9.10 -30.37
C LEU A 184 -2.92 9.15 -29.72
N THR A 185 -3.37 8.00 -29.24
CA THR A 185 -4.59 7.84 -28.46
C THR A 185 -4.28 7.94 -26.97
N ALA A 186 -5.30 8.29 -26.17
CA ALA A 186 -5.14 8.34 -24.70
C ALA A 186 -4.67 6.99 -24.14
N GLU A 187 -5.20 5.88 -24.66
CA GLU A 187 -4.81 4.53 -24.27
C GLU A 187 -3.31 4.26 -24.50
N ASN A 188 -2.80 4.56 -25.69
CA ASN A 188 -1.39 4.32 -26.01
C ASN A 188 -0.44 5.26 -25.25
N ILE A 189 -0.85 6.50 -25.01
CA ILE A 189 -0.02 7.45 -24.26
C ILE A 189 0.03 7.06 -22.78
N PHE A 190 -1.12 6.79 -22.15
CA PHE A 190 -1.12 6.39 -20.73
C PHE A 190 -0.54 4.99 -20.53
N GLY A 191 -0.76 4.06 -21.47
CA GLY A 191 -0.27 2.68 -21.40
C GLY A 191 1.25 2.55 -21.58
N ASN A 192 1.88 3.44 -22.36
CA ASN A 192 3.33 3.43 -22.59
C ASN A 192 4.08 4.52 -21.79
N GLY A 193 3.42 5.15 -20.82
CA GLY A 193 4.04 6.19 -20.00
C GLY A 193 4.94 5.61 -18.90
N ASP A 194 6.17 6.10 -18.80
CA ASP A 194 7.09 5.72 -17.72
C ASP A 194 6.62 6.31 -16.38
N SER A 195 5.93 5.48 -15.61
CA SER A 195 5.40 5.84 -14.29
C SER A 195 6.51 6.00 -13.23
N TYR A 196 7.62 5.28 -13.37
CA TYR A 196 8.74 5.33 -12.43
C TYR A 196 9.48 6.67 -12.52
N ALA A 197 9.89 7.09 -13.73
CA ALA A 197 10.51 8.38 -13.96
C ALA A 197 9.57 9.53 -13.55
N SER A 198 8.28 9.41 -13.87
CA SER A 198 7.27 10.42 -13.56
C SER A 198 7.12 10.66 -12.06
N LEU A 199 7.08 9.59 -11.25
CA LEU A 199 7.00 9.69 -9.80
C LEU A 199 8.30 10.24 -9.19
N MET A 200 9.46 9.84 -9.73
CA MET A 200 10.76 10.32 -9.26
C MET A 200 10.90 11.84 -9.46
N TYR A 201 10.61 12.34 -10.67
CA TYR A 201 10.69 13.78 -10.97
C TYR A 201 9.59 14.57 -10.23
N GLY A 202 8.38 14.03 -10.12
CA GLY A 202 7.28 14.64 -9.36
C GLY A 202 7.63 14.79 -7.87
N GLY A 203 8.18 13.76 -7.23
CA GLY A 203 8.56 13.82 -5.82
C GLY A 203 9.67 14.84 -5.53
N VAL A 204 10.72 14.87 -6.34
CA VAL A 204 11.83 15.82 -6.17
C VAL A 204 11.37 17.27 -6.35
N THR A 205 10.56 17.55 -7.38
CA THR A 205 10.08 18.91 -7.65
C THR A 205 9.12 19.41 -6.58
N THR A 206 8.25 18.57 -6.04
CA THR A 206 7.34 18.96 -4.97
C THR A 206 8.07 19.23 -3.65
N THR A 207 9.10 18.45 -3.32
CA THR A 207 9.91 18.70 -2.12
C THR A 207 10.62 20.06 -2.16
N LEU A 208 10.88 20.61 -3.36
CA LEU A 208 11.44 21.95 -3.53
C LEU A 208 10.39 23.07 -3.40
N ILE A 209 9.10 22.74 -3.55
CA ILE A 209 7.98 23.70 -3.54
C ILE A 209 7.30 23.76 -2.16
N ALA A 210 7.28 22.63 -1.45
CA ALA A 210 6.72 22.48 -0.10
C ALA A 210 7.67 23.02 0.98
#